data_AF-A0AAW0KEI1-F1
#
_entry.id   AF-A0AAW0KEI1-F1
#
_cell.length_a   1.000
_cell.length_b   1.000
_cell.length_c   1.000
_cell.angle_alpha   90.00
_cell.angle_beta   90.00
_cell.angle_gamma   90.00
#
_symmetry.space_group_name_H-M   'P 1'
#
loop_
_entity.id
_entity.type
_entity.pdbx_description
1 polymer ?
#
loop_
_entity_poly.entity_id
_entity_poly.type
_entity_poly.pdbx_seq_one_letter_code
_entity_poly.pdbx_strand_id
1 'polypeptide(L)'
;MTFKKPNANPLIKLLATGLPNYEGEKWATHRKIINPAFHLEKLKNMSVAFYQCCNDMMCKWESLVPEEGSIELDVWPYLQTLTSDVISRTAFGSSYDEGRRIFDSKKNKLSLQ
;
A
#
# COMPACT_ATOMS: atom_id res chain seq x y z
N MET A 1 39.37 -3.74 10.22
CA MET A 1 37.98 -3.37 10.57
C MET A 1 37.03 -4.30 9.83
N THR A 2 36.23 -5.08 10.53
CA THR A 2 35.25 -5.99 9.92
C THR A 2 33.94 -5.24 9.68
N PHE A 3 33.63 -4.95 8.42
CA PHE A 3 32.34 -4.37 8.04
C PHE A 3 31.25 -5.42 8.23
N LYS A 4 30.36 -5.21 9.22
CA LYS A 4 29.14 -6.01 9.36
C LYS A 4 28.13 -5.58 8.30
N LYS A 5 27.58 -6.55 7.56
CA LYS A 5 26.50 -6.33 6.60
C LYS A 5 25.30 -5.68 7.33
N PRO A 6 24.70 -4.59 6.80
CA PRO A 6 23.52 -3.99 7.40
C PRO A 6 22.40 -5.01 7.52
N ASN A 7 21.68 -5.01 8.64
CA ASN A 7 20.49 -5.84 8.81
C ASN A 7 19.46 -5.44 7.73
N ALA A 8 19.25 -6.33 6.75
CA ALA A 8 18.30 -6.10 5.69
C ALA A 8 16.88 -6.09 6.26
N ASN A 9 16.07 -5.10 5.87
CA ASN A 9 14.66 -5.03 6.21
C ASN A 9 13.97 -6.37 5.84
N PRO A 10 13.14 -6.96 6.71
CA PRO A 10 12.41 -8.20 6.41
C PRO A 10 11.64 -8.18 5.08
N LEU A 11 11.11 -7.02 4.68
CA LEU A 11 10.45 -6.84 3.37
C LEU A 11 11.43 -7.01 2.21
N ILE A 12 12.64 -6.46 2.32
CA ILE A 12 13.71 -6.63 1.31
C ILE A 12 14.07 -8.12 1.22
N LYS A 13 14.15 -8.82 2.36
CA LYS A 13 14.42 -10.26 2.38
C LYS A 13 13.31 -11.08 1.71
N LEU A 14 12.04 -10.71 1.93
CA LEU A 14 10.87 -11.36 1.31
C LEU A 14 10.80 -11.11 -0.21
N LEU A 15 11.09 -9.88 -0.64
CA LEU A 15 11.06 -9.47 -2.05
C LEU A 15 12.29 -9.98 -2.83
N ALA A 16 13.43 -10.18 -2.17
CA ALA A 16 14.65 -10.71 -2.79
C ALA A 16 14.51 -12.15 -3.31
N THR A 17 13.49 -12.89 -2.90
CA THR A 17 13.17 -14.21 -3.47
C THR A 17 12.03 -14.15 -4.49
N GLY A 18 11.46 -12.96 -4.70
CA GLY A 18 10.29 -12.73 -5.54
C GLY A 18 10.62 -12.36 -6.98
N LEU A 19 9.57 -11.95 -7.71
CA LEU A 19 9.62 -11.60 -9.13
C LEU A 19 10.75 -10.63 -9.54
N PRO A 20 11.12 -9.60 -8.76
CA PRO A 20 12.20 -8.68 -9.14
C PRO A 20 13.56 -9.34 -9.32
N ASN A 21 13.79 -10.50 -8.68
CA ASN A 21 15.05 -11.24 -8.76
C ASN A 21 14.99 -12.43 -9.72
N TYR A 22 13.90 -12.62 -10.46
CA TYR A 22 13.83 -13.65 -11.50
C TYR A 22 14.44 -13.12 -12.80
N GLU A 23 15.09 -14.02 -13.55
CA GLU A 23 15.67 -13.74 -14.85
C GLU A 23 15.15 -14.74 -15.91
N GLY A 24 15.40 -14.42 -17.18
CA GLY A 24 15.11 -15.30 -18.32
C GLY A 24 13.66 -15.78 -18.39
N GLU A 25 13.47 -17.07 -18.71
CA GLU A 25 12.16 -17.69 -18.88
C GLU A 25 11.30 -17.63 -17.60
N LYS A 26 11.92 -17.76 -16.43
CA LYS A 26 11.21 -17.71 -15.15
C LYS A 26 10.58 -16.33 -14.94
N TRP A 27 11.32 -15.26 -15.22
CA TRP A 27 10.78 -13.90 -15.20
C TRP A 27 9.66 -13.71 -16.22
N ALA A 28 9.89 -14.13 -17.47
CA ALA A 28 8.93 -13.96 -18.56
C ALA A 28 7.58 -14.63 -18.25
N THR A 29 7.63 -15.87 -17.74
CA THR A 29 6.45 -16.64 -17.35
C THR A 29 5.67 -15.95 -16.23
N HIS A 30 6.34 -15.53 -15.15
CA HIS A 30 5.66 -14.87 -14.03
C HIS A 30 5.13 -13.49 -14.42
N ARG A 31 5.87 -12.73 -15.24
CA ARG A 31 5.42 -11.43 -15.76
C ARG A 31 4.17 -11.59 -16.62
N LYS A 32 4.11 -12.62 -17.46
CA LYS A 32 2.93 -12.95 -18.26
C LYS A 32 1.71 -13.26 -17.41
N ILE A 33 1.87 -13.92 -16.27
CA ILE A 33 0.78 -14.23 -15.33
C ILE A 33 0.23 -12.96 -14.67
N ILE A 34 1.09 -12.01 -14.28
CA ILE A 34 0.66 -10.81 -13.55
C ILE A 34 0.16 -9.68 -14.47
N ASN A 35 0.66 -9.58 -15.70
CA ASN A 35 0.32 -8.50 -16.62
C ASN A 35 -1.19 -8.25 -16.82
N PRO A 36 -2.07 -9.27 -16.88
CA PRO A 36 -3.52 -9.06 -16.99
C PRO A 36 -4.12 -8.19 -15.89
N ALA A 37 -3.56 -8.20 -14.68
CA ALA A 37 -4.01 -7.34 -13.59
C ALA A 37 -3.71 -5.84 -13.83
N PHE A 38 -2.80 -5.54 -14.76
CA PHE A 38 -2.39 -4.20 -15.14
C PHE A 38 -2.86 -3.80 -16.56
N HIS A 39 -3.80 -4.55 -17.14
CA HIS A 39 -4.45 -4.14 -18.38
C HIS A 39 -5.32 -2.89 -18.16
N LEU A 40 -5.51 -2.10 -19.22
CA LEU A 40 -6.19 -0.79 -19.16
C LEU A 40 -7.55 -0.84 -18.48
N GLU A 41 -8.36 -1.87 -18.75
CA GLU A 41 -9.67 -2.05 -18.10
C GLU A 41 -9.55 -2.22 -16.58
N LYS A 42 -8.55 -2.97 -16.11
CA LYS A 42 -8.28 -3.14 -14.68
C LYS A 42 -7.75 -1.84 -14.07
N LEU A 43 -6.89 -1.12 -14.78
CA LEU A 43 -6.40 0.20 -14.35
C LEU A 43 -7.52 1.24 -14.24
N LYS A 44 -8.50 1.23 -15.15
CA LYS A 44 -9.71 2.07 -15.05
C LYS A 44 -10.52 1.76 -13.79
N ASN A 45 -10.62 0.48 -13.41
CA ASN A 45 -11.29 0.12 -12.16
C ASN A 45 -10.48 0.60 -10.94
N MET A 46 -9.15 0.53 -11.01
CA MET A 46 -8.27 1.06 -9.97
C MET A 46 -8.36 2.59 -9.83
N SER A 47 -8.59 3.33 -10.92
CA SER A 47 -8.68 4.79 -10.87
C SER A 47 -9.86 5.28 -10.02
N VAL A 48 -10.96 4.51 -9.96
CA VAL A 48 -12.08 4.80 -9.05
C VAL A 48 -11.61 4.75 -7.60
N ALA A 49 -10.86 3.71 -7.22
CA ALA A 49 -10.30 3.59 -5.88
C ALA A 49 -9.27 4.71 -5.60
N PHE A 50 -8.43 5.07 -6.56
CA PHE A 50 -7.48 6.17 -6.40
C PHE A 50 -8.19 7.49 -6.14
N TYR A 51 -9.23 7.80 -6.93
CA TYR A 51 -10.04 9.00 -6.74
C TYR A 51 -10.66 9.04 -5.35
N GLN A 52 -11.25 7.94 -4.90
CA GLN A 52 -11.83 7.85 -3.55
C GLN A 52 -10.78 8.09 -2.47
N CYS A 53 -9.61 7.46 -2.55
CA CYS A 53 -8.55 7.67 -1.56
C CYS A 53 -8.06 9.13 -1.51
N CYS A 54 -7.91 9.77 -2.68
CA CYS A 54 -7.54 11.18 -2.76
C CYS A 54 -8.64 12.07 -2.17
N ASN A 55 -9.91 11.80 -2.51
CA ASN A 55 -11.05 12.54 -2.00
C ASN A 55 -11.16 12.44 -0.47
N ASP A 56 -11.00 11.23 0.09
CA ASP A 56 -11.02 11.01 1.54
C ASP A 56 -9.90 11.79 2.25
N MET A 57 -8.72 11.89 1.64
CA MET A 57 -7.62 12.71 2.16
C MET A 57 -7.95 14.21 2.10
N MET A 58 -8.50 14.69 0.98
CA MET A 58 -8.90 16.09 0.81
C MET A 58 -10.00 16.48 1.80
N CYS A 59 -11.04 15.67 1.99
CA CYS A 59 -12.09 15.95 2.97
C CYS A 59 -11.53 16.02 4.40
N LYS A 60 -10.53 15.19 4.74
CA LYS A 60 -9.83 15.30 6.02
C LYS A 60 -9.10 16.63 6.13
N TRP A 61 -8.37 17.05 5.10
CA TRP A 61 -7.68 18.34 5.10
C TRP A 61 -8.66 19.51 5.24
N GLU A 62 -9.76 19.49 4.48
CA GLU A 62 -10.83 20.50 4.57
C GLU A 62 -11.41 20.60 5.99
N SER A 63 -11.60 19.46 6.67
CA SER A 63 -12.10 19.45 8.06
C SER A 63 -11.13 20.03 9.10
N LEU A 64 -9.84 20.17 8.75
CA LEU A 64 -8.82 20.76 9.62
C LEU A 64 -8.70 22.28 9.43
N VAL A 65 -9.18 22.81 8.30
CA VAL A 65 -9.11 24.24 8.00
C VAL A 65 -10.19 24.98 8.82
N PRO A 66 -9.84 26.02 9.58
CA PRO A 66 -10.82 26.84 10.30
C PRO A 66 -11.72 27.61 9.32
N GLU A 67 -12.93 28.01 9.75
CA GLU A 67 -13.89 28.75 8.92
C GLU A 67 -13.30 30.04 8.32
N GLU A 68 -12.39 30.68 9.05
CA GLU A 68 -11.60 31.81 8.58
C GLU A 68 -10.10 31.52 8.74
N GLY A 69 -9.34 31.66 7.65
CA GLY A 69 -7.89 31.56 7.65
C GLY A 69 -7.33 30.37 6.88
N SER A 70 -6.12 29.96 7.25
CA SER A 70 -5.41 28.84 6.63
C SER A 70 -4.60 28.08 7.70
N ILE A 71 -4.21 26.85 7.36
CA ILE A 71 -3.34 26.03 8.19
C ILE A 71 -2.10 25.62 7.40
N GLU A 72 -0.99 25.44 8.11
CA GLU A 72 0.17 24.71 7.61
C GLU A 72 0.04 23.25 8.02
N LEU A 73 0.24 22.33 7.07
CA LEU A 73 0.04 20.90 7.28
C LEU A 73 1.30 20.13 6.86
N ASP A 74 1.82 19.28 7.76
CA ASP A 74 2.76 18.25 7.36
C ASP A 74 2.02 17.16 6.57
N VAL A 75 2.26 17.12 5.26
CA VAL A 75 1.59 16.18 4.35
C VAL A 75 2.18 14.78 4.38
N TRP A 76 3.38 14.58 4.95
CA TRP A 76 4.09 13.31 4.85
C TRP A 76 3.31 12.11 5.44
N PRO A 77 2.70 12.20 6.63
CA PRO A 77 1.87 11.12 7.18
C PRO A 77 0.63 10.82 6.33
N TYR A 78 0.06 11.84 5.69
CA TYR A 78 -1.11 11.69 4.81
C TYR A 78 -0.74 10.97 3.52
N LEU A 79 0.42 11.26 2.93
CA LEU A 79 0.91 10.55 1.74
C LEU A 79 1.22 9.07 2.03
N GLN A 80 1.78 8.77 3.21
CA GLN A 80 2.01 7.39 3.65
C GLN A 80 0.67 6.64 3.81
N THR A 81 -0.33 7.30 4.40
CA THR A 81 -1.68 6.74 4.57
C THR A 81 -2.36 6.56 3.21
N LEU A 82 -2.33 7.56 2.34
CA LEU A 82 -2.87 7.54 0.98
C LEU A 82 -2.31 6.37 0.18
N THR A 83 -0.98 6.18 0.21
CA THR A 83 -0.32 5.08 -0.49
C THR A 83 -0.80 3.72 0.04
N SER A 84 -0.94 3.60 1.37
CA SER A 84 -1.42 2.38 2.01
C SER A 84 -2.88 2.09 1.67
N ASP A 85 -3.74 3.10 1.65
CA ASP A 85 -5.15 3.00 1.27
C ASP A 85 -5.33 2.62 -0.19
N VAL A 86 -4.57 3.27 -1.09
CA VAL A 86 -4.56 2.97 -2.52
C VAL A 86 -4.21 1.50 -2.78
N ILE A 87 -3.13 1.01 -2.17
CA ILE A 87 -2.74 -0.40 -2.29
C ILE A 87 -3.81 -1.30 -1.69
N SER A 88 -4.35 -0.96 -0.52
CA SER A 88 -5.34 -1.78 0.17
C SER A 88 -6.61 -1.94 -0.68
N ARG A 89 -7.15 -0.84 -1.20
CA ARG A 89 -8.40 -0.85 -1.98
C ARG A 89 -8.22 -1.52 -3.33
N THR A 90 -7.08 -1.32 -4.00
CA THR A 90 -6.87 -1.88 -5.35
C THR A 90 -6.40 -3.32 -5.35
N ALA A 91 -5.58 -3.74 -4.38
CA ALA A 91 -5.08 -5.10 -4.31
C ALA A 91 -6.03 -6.05 -3.54
N PHE A 92 -6.75 -5.53 -2.53
CA PHE A 92 -7.54 -6.36 -1.62
C PHE A 92 -9.02 -5.97 -1.53
N GLY A 93 -9.43 -4.84 -2.09
CA GLY A 93 -10.82 -4.38 -2.08
C GLY A 93 -11.28 -3.75 -0.75
N SER A 94 -10.38 -3.55 0.21
CA SER A 94 -10.67 -2.98 1.53
C SER A 94 -9.87 -1.69 1.77
N SER A 95 -10.32 -0.83 2.69
CA SER A 95 -9.47 0.29 3.12
C SER A 95 -8.28 -0.19 3.96
N TYR A 96 -7.26 0.66 4.13
CA TYR A 96 -6.11 0.35 4.98
C TYR A 96 -6.52 0.15 6.44
N ASP A 97 -7.36 1.03 6.97
CA ASP A 97 -7.85 0.93 8.35
C ASP A 97 -8.69 -0.33 8.57
N GLU A 98 -9.53 -0.69 7.61
CA GLU A 98 -10.28 -1.96 7.62
C GLU A 98 -9.34 -3.16 7.60
N GLY A 99 -8.35 -3.17 6.70
CA GLY A 99 -7.33 -4.21 6.62
C GLY A 99 -6.54 -4.37 7.92
N ARG A 100 -6.15 -3.24 8.54
CA ARG A 100 -5.44 -3.22 9.82
C ARG A 100 -6.30 -3.84 10.93
N ARG A 101 -7.58 -3.43 11.05
CA ARG A 101 -8.53 -3.98 12.03
C ARG A 101 -8.72 -5.48 11.88
N ILE A 102 -8.80 -5.98 10.64
CA ILE A 102 -8.92 -7.42 10.36
C ILE A 102 -7.66 -8.15 10.84
N PHE A 103 -6.46 -7.61 10.57
CA PHE A 103 -5.20 -8.23 10.95
C PHE A 103 -5.00 -8.26 12.47
N ASP A 104 -5.26 -7.15 13.15
CA ASP A 104 -5.17 -7.04 14.62
C ASP A 104 -6.15 -8.00 15.31
N SER A 105 -7.37 -8.10 14.79
CA SER A 105 -8.37 -9.06 15.29
C SER A 105 -7.91 -10.52 15.15
N LYS A 106 -7.25 -10.89 14.03
CA LYS A 106 -6.69 -12.23 13.84
C LYS A 106 -5.53 -12.51 14.81
N LYS A 107 -4.65 -11.52 15.03
CA LYS A 107 -3.51 -11.65 15.96
C LYS A 107 -3.96 -11.90 17.40
N ASN A 108 -4.98 -11.18 17.85
CA ASN A 108 -5.52 -11.34 19.21
C ASN A 108 -6.15 -12.73 19.44
N LYS A 109 -6.78 -13.32 18.41
CA LYS A 109 -7.34 -14.68 18.49
C LYS A 109 -6.24 -15.75 18.51
N LEU A 110 -5.14 -15.53 17.79
CA LEU A 110 -3.98 -16.44 17.75
C LEU A 110 -3.16 -16.42 19.05
N SER A 111 -3.19 -15.33 19.83
CA SER A 111 -2.51 -15.22 21.13
C SER A 111 -3.33 -15.74 22.32
N LEU A 112 -4.56 -16.21 22.08
CA LEU A 112 -5.46 -16.78 23.09
C LEU A 112 -5.60 -18.31 22.97
N GLN A 113 -4.74 -18.95 22.18
CA GLN A 113 -4.50 -20.39 22.15
C GLN A 113 -3.08 -20.68 22.60
#